data_AF-A0A7W0PHN4-F1
#
_entry.id   AF-A0A7W0PHN4-F1
#
_cell.length_a   1.000
_cell.length_b   1.000
_cell.length_c   1.000
_cell.angle_alpha   90.00
_cell.angle_beta   90.00
_cell.angle_gamma   90.00
#
_symmetry.space_group_name_H-M   'P 1'
#
loop_
_entity.id
_entity.type
_entity.pdbx_description
1 polymer ?
#
loop_
_entity_poly.entity_id
_entity_poly.type
_entity_poly.pdbx_seq_one_letter_code
_entity_poly.pdbx_strand_id
1 'polypeptide(L)'
;MRILERLDQLYAIGAGPGANRPHGSAEEDAAHVLAAAWMEDAGLSVDVDAAGNLLGRASVDADVWVGSHLDTVPQGGRFDGALGVVAAIDAVEHAGRGTVVVFRGEEVGCIGSRAFCASGGPLPAAFLELHIEQGPVLERAGAPLGVVTSIVGYARGELVFVGRAGHAGTTPMDRRDDALVAAAEAILRVREAALRIDGAVATVGRLAVEPGGSNVIADRVRISVDARAPDTKRLDELIAAIGIEPVHRTPPAAMEEGSRRVLLEEIVSRGLPAVELPSGAGHDAGILAAAGVPSAMLFVRSLNGGISHSPDEFSSADDIALAVEVLSASVERVARHVEAA
;
A
#
# COMPACT_ATOMS: atom_id res chain seq x y z
N MET A 1 -12.23 -7.38 -21.96
CA MET A 1 -10.76 -7.53 -21.75
C MET A 1 -10.64 -8.41 -20.53
N ARG A 2 -10.00 -9.58 -20.64
CA ARG A 2 -9.95 -10.62 -19.59
C ARG A 2 -9.63 -10.05 -18.20
N ILE A 3 -8.73 -9.08 -18.12
CA ILE A 3 -8.38 -8.35 -16.89
C ILE A 3 -9.59 -7.68 -16.22
N LEU A 4 -10.39 -6.88 -16.96
CA LEU A 4 -11.52 -6.15 -16.38
C LEU A 4 -12.63 -7.10 -15.92
N GLU A 5 -12.86 -8.19 -16.67
CA GLU A 5 -13.83 -9.22 -16.31
C GLU A 5 -13.43 -9.93 -15.00
N ARG A 6 -12.14 -10.28 -14.84
CA ARG A 6 -11.61 -10.84 -13.59
C ARG A 6 -11.72 -9.85 -12.42
N LEU A 7 -11.45 -8.56 -12.65
CA LEU A 7 -11.64 -7.52 -11.64
C LEU A 7 -13.11 -7.38 -11.22
N ASP A 8 -14.05 -7.44 -12.17
CA ASP A 8 -15.48 -7.41 -11.87
C ASP A 8 -15.91 -8.64 -11.06
N GLN A 9 -15.35 -9.82 -11.38
CA GLN A 9 -15.59 -11.06 -10.62
C GLN A 9 -15.06 -10.96 -9.19
N LEU A 10 -13.85 -10.43 -8.98
CA LEU A 10 -13.31 -10.19 -7.63
C LEU A 10 -14.14 -9.17 -6.86
N TYR A 11 -14.52 -8.07 -7.50
CA TYR A 11 -15.32 -7.01 -6.89
C TYR A 11 -16.71 -7.47 -6.46
N ALA A 12 -17.29 -8.45 -7.15
CA ALA A 12 -18.55 -9.08 -6.78
C ALA A 12 -18.46 -10.00 -5.55
N ILE A 13 -17.25 -10.31 -5.06
CA ILE A 13 -17.05 -11.11 -3.85
C ILE A 13 -17.19 -10.21 -2.62
N GLY A 14 -18.12 -10.59 -1.75
CA GLY A 14 -18.52 -9.82 -0.56
C GLY A 14 -19.87 -9.14 -0.74
N ALA A 15 -20.49 -8.76 0.37
CA ALA A 15 -21.79 -8.08 0.37
C ALA A 15 -21.62 -6.60 0.73
N GLY A 16 -22.57 -5.77 0.27
CA GLY A 16 -22.60 -4.34 0.58
C GLY A 16 -21.96 -3.46 -0.49
N PRO A 17 -21.80 -2.15 -0.22
CA PRO A 17 -21.16 -1.22 -1.15
C PRO A 17 -19.65 -1.45 -1.19
N GLY A 18 -19.04 -1.36 -2.38
CA GLY A 18 -17.60 -1.55 -2.55
C GLY A 18 -17.15 -3.01 -2.45
N ALA A 19 -15.84 -3.21 -2.56
CA ALA A 19 -15.20 -4.48 -2.22
C ALA A 19 -15.16 -4.65 -0.70
N ASN A 20 -15.49 -5.86 -0.23
CA ASN A 20 -15.54 -6.19 1.19
C ASN A 20 -14.92 -7.57 1.42
N ARG A 21 -13.59 -7.65 1.31
CA ARG A 21 -12.80 -8.86 1.52
C ARG A 21 -11.73 -8.65 2.60
N PRO A 22 -12.11 -8.30 3.85
CA PRO A 22 -11.12 -8.05 4.90
C PRO A 22 -10.29 -9.31 5.19
N HIS A 23 -9.05 -9.11 5.63
CA HIS A 23 -8.17 -10.23 5.96
C HIS A 23 -8.78 -11.20 7.00
N GLY A 24 -8.63 -12.50 6.74
CA GLY A 24 -9.16 -13.61 7.54
C GLY A 24 -10.63 -13.93 7.27
N SER A 25 -11.26 -13.29 6.28
CA SER A 25 -12.66 -13.54 5.91
C SER A 25 -12.82 -14.69 4.91
N ALA A 26 -14.02 -15.27 4.86
CA ALA A 26 -14.37 -16.27 3.86
C ALA A 26 -14.36 -15.68 2.43
N GLU A 27 -14.61 -14.38 2.32
CA GLU A 27 -14.57 -13.61 1.08
C GLU A 27 -13.13 -13.45 0.55
N GLU A 28 -12.15 -13.20 1.41
CA GLU A 28 -10.73 -13.23 1.03
C GLU A 28 -10.32 -14.63 0.54
N ASP A 29 -10.75 -15.69 1.25
CA ASP A 29 -10.48 -17.07 0.84
C ASP A 29 -11.13 -17.42 -0.51
N ALA A 30 -12.36 -16.96 -0.75
CA ALA A 30 -13.04 -17.15 -2.03
C ALA A 30 -12.29 -16.45 -3.18
N ALA A 31 -11.75 -15.26 -2.94
CA ALA A 31 -10.92 -14.55 -3.92
C ALA A 31 -9.62 -15.30 -4.24
N HIS A 32 -8.97 -15.90 -3.23
CA HIS A 32 -7.77 -16.73 -3.44
C HIS A 32 -8.10 -18.01 -4.23
N VAL A 33 -9.21 -18.69 -3.92
CA VAL A 33 -9.67 -19.86 -4.68
C VAL A 33 -9.93 -19.49 -6.14
N LEU A 34 -10.56 -18.35 -6.38
CA LEU A 34 -10.83 -17.87 -7.73
C LEU A 34 -9.54 -17.54 -8.50
N ALA A 35 -8.59 -16.86 -7.85
CA ALA A 35 -7.28 -16.57 -8.44
C ALA A 35 -6.47 -17.85 -8.72
N ALA A 36 -6.53 -18.84 -7.83
CA ALA A 36 -5.91 -20.15 -8.02
C ALA A 36 -6.43 -20.83 -9.29
N ALA A 37 -7.75 -20.87 -9.49
CA ALA A 37 -8.35 -21.44 -10.70
C ALA A 37 -7.87 -20.71 -11.97
N TRP A 38 -7.74 -19.38 -11.94
CA TRP A 38 -7.20 -18.63 -13.08
C TRP A 38 -5.73 -18.90 -13.36
N MET A 39 -4.93 -19.15 -12.32
CA MET A 39 -3.54 -19.55 -12.47
C MET A 39 -3.43 -20.96 -13.07
N GLU A 40 -4.27 -21.91 -12.62
CA GLU A 40 -4.34 -23.26 -13.19
C GLU A 40 -4.79 -23.23 -14.66
N ASP A 41 -5.80 -22.43 -15.00
CA ASP A 41 -6.28 -22.23 -16.38
C ASP A 41 -5.18 -21.63 -17.28
N ALA A 42 -4.29 -20.80 -16.71
CA ALA A 42 -3.11 -20.25 -17.39
C ALA A 42 -1.94 -21.25 -17.47
N GLY A 43 -2.11 -22.49 -16.98
CA GLY A 43 -1.10 -23.55 -16.99
C GLY A 43 -0.03 -23.41 -15.91
N LEU A 44 -0.25 -22.58 -14.88
CA LEU A 44 0.69 -22.40 -13.78
C LEU A 44 0.51 -23.49 -12.72
N SER A 45 1.62 -23.93 -12.11
CA SER A 45 1.58 -24.83 -10.96
C SER A 45 1.25 -24.04 -9.69
N VAL A 46 0.09 -24.32 -9.10
CA VAL A 46 -0.41 -23.59 -7.92
C VAL A 46 -0.01 -24.29 -6.62
N ASP A 47 0.38 -23.48 -5.63
CA ASP A 47 0.75 -23.90 -4.28
C ASP A 47 0.40 -22.81 -3.26
N VAL A 48 0.30 -23.16 -1.98
CA VAL A 48 0.06 -22.21 -0.89
C VAL A 48 1.17 -22.36 0.14
N ASP A 49 1.86 -21.26 0.44
CA ASP A 49 2.97 -21.28 1.40
C ASP A 49 2.50 -21.38 2.86
N ALA A 50 3.45 -21.50 3.80
CA ALA A 50 3.15 -21.60 5.22
C ALA A 50 2.51 -20.34 5.83
N ALA A 51 2.61 -19.19 5.16
CA ALA A 51 1.97 -17.94 5.54
C ALA A 51 0.56 -17.78 4.93
N GLY A 52 0.13 -18.74 4.10
CA GLY A 52 -1.15 -18.72 3.40
C GLY A 52 -1.12 -17.92 2.09
N ASN A 53 0.06 -17.49 1.62
CA ASN A 53 0.18 -16.81 0.34
C ASN A 53 -0.01 -17.80 -0.80
N LEU A 54 -0.75 -17.39 -1.83
CA LEU A 54 -0.97 -18.20 -3.02
C LEU A 54 0.15 -17.96 -4.02
N LEU A 55 0.70 -19.03 -4.60
CA LEU A 55 1.79 -19.00 -5.56
C LEU A 55 1.39 -19.75 -6.82
N GLY A 56 1.57 -19.15 -7.99
CA GLY A 56 1.37 -19.77 -9.30
C GLY A 56 2.64 -19.71 -10.14
N ARG A 57 3.31 -20.85 -10.35
CA ARG A 57 4.63 -20.92 -11.00
C ARG A 57 4.54 -21.36 -12.45
N ALA A 58 5.15 -20.59 -13.36
CA ALA A 58 5.27 -20.99 -14.77
C ALA A 58 6.37 -22.05 -15.00
N SER A 59 7.38 -22.10 -14.13
CA SER A 59 8.47 -23.09 -14.17
C SER A 59 9.02 -23.37 -12.77
N VAL A 60 9.82 -24.44 -12.62
CA VAL A 60 10.51 -24.77 -11.37
C VAL A 60 11.62 -23.78 -11.00
N ASP A 61 12.22 -23.14 -12.00
CA ASP A 61 13.29 -22.14 -11.87
C ASP A 61 12.72 -20.70 -11.97
N ALA A 62 11.59 -20.44 -11.32
CA ALA A 62 10.89 -19.16 -11.45
C ALA A 62 11.55 -18.06 -10.59
N ASP A 63 12.42 -17.26 -11.22
CA ASP A 63 13.29 -16.30 -10.51
C ASP A 63 12.62 -14.95 -10.16
N VAL A 64 11.68 -14.48 -10.99
CA VAL A 64 10.98 -13.21 -10.81
C VAL A 64 9.58 -13.46 -10.30
N TRP A 65 9.24 -12.86 -9.17
CA TRP A 65 7.90 -12.87 -8.63
C TRP A 65 7.14 -11.62 -9.11
N VAL A 66 5.86 -11.79 -9.40
CA VAL A 66 4.96 -10.71 -9.82
C VAL A 66 3.67 -10.87 -9.04
N GLY A 67 3.16 -9.81 -8.43
CA GLY A 67 1.98 -9.98 -7.59
C GLY A 67 1.59 -8.75 -6.79
N SER A 68 0.60 -8.95 -5.93
CA SER A 68 0.10 -7.99 -4.95
C SER A 68 -0.84 -8.75 -3.98
N HIS A 69 -1.93 -8.15 -3.52
CA HIS A 69 -2.87 -8.72 -2.55
C HIS A 69 -4.32 -8.81 -3.07
N LEU A 70 -5.17 -9.57 -2.36
CA LEU A 70 -6.61 -9.69 -2.66
C LEU A 70 -7.53 -9.31 -1.49
N ASP A 71 -6.98 -9.14 -0.28
CA ASP A 71 -7.74 -8.54 0.81
C ASP A 71 -7.99 -7.05 0.54
N THR A 72 -9.07 -6.54 1.12
CA THR A 72 -9.46 -5.12 1.00
C THR A 72 -9.84 -4.55 2.35
N VAL A 73 -9.72 -3.23 2.50
CA VAL A 73 -10.54 -2.52 3.49
C VAL A 73 -12.04 -2.71 3.24
N PRO A 74 -12.89 -2.52 4.28
CA PRO A 74 -14.33 -2.43 4.09
C PRO A 74 -14.71 -1.29 3.15
N GLN A 75 -15.64 -1.54 2.23
CA GLN A 75 -16.06 -0.61 1.18
C GLN A 75 -14.90 -0.12 0.30
N GLY A 76 -13.92 -1.00 0.05
CA GLY A 76 -12.78 -0.72 -0.80
C GLY A 76 -13.15 -0.58 -2.28
N GLY A 77 -12.14 -0.21 -3.06
CA GLY A 77 -12.25 -0.06 -4.50
C GLY A 77 -12.20 -1.39 -5.26
N ARG A 78 -12.18 -1.28 -6.58
CA ARG A 78 -12.16 -2.43 -7.50
C ARG A 78 -10.75 -2.89 -7.83
N PHE A 79 -9.77 -2.01 -7.72
CA PHE A 79 -8.45 -2.14 -8.33
C PHE A 79 -7.33 -2.31 -7.29
N ASP A 80 -7.46 -1.70 -6.10
CA ASP A 80 -6.51 -1.84 -4.99
C ASP A 80 -6.16 -3.32 -4.70
N GLY A 81 -4.87 -3.66 -4.79
CA GLY A 81 -4.34 -5.04 -4.79
C GLY A 81 -4.75 -5.92 -5.99
N ALA A 82 -6.05 -6.04 -6.23
CA ALA A 82 -6.65 -6.95 -7.22
C ALA A 82 -6.12 -6.75 -8.64
N LEU A 83 -5.85 -5.50 -9.04
CA LEU A 83 -5.27 -5.19 -10.34
C LEU A 83 -3.87 -5.80 -10.48
N GLY A 84 -3.04 -5.71 -9.44
CA GLY A 84 -1.69 -6.28 -9.44
C GLY A 84 -1.71 -7.79 -9.60
N VAL A 85 -2.60 -8.48 -8.90
CA VAL A 85 -2.76 -9.94 -8.98
C VAL A 85 -3.24 -10.37 -10.37
N VAL A 86 -4.31 -9.75 -10.88
CA VAL A 86 -4.89 -10.13 -12.18
C VAL A 86 -3.91 -9.82 -13.32
N ALA A 87 -3.19 -8.69 -13.26
CA ALA A 87 -2.14 -8.35 -14.22
C ALA A 87 -0.94 -9.29 -14.13
N ALA A 88 -0.56 -9.74 -12.93
CA ALA A 88 0.54 -10.69 -12.74
C ALA A 88 0.25 -12.04 -13.41
N ILE A 89 -0.98 -12.55 -13.32
CA ILE A 89 -1.39 -13.80 -14.01
C ILE A 89 -1.17 -13.67 -15.52
N ASP A 90 -1.69 -12.61 -16.14
CA ASP A 90 -1.53 -12.38 -17.57
C ASP A 90 -0.05 -12.16 -17.95
N ALA A 91 0.72 -11.43 -17.14
CA ALA A 91 2.13 -11.15 -17.40
C ALA A 91 3.02 -12.41 -17.33
N VAL A 92 2.82 -13.25 -16.32
CA VAL A 92 3.56 -14.51 -16.13
C VAL A 92 3.16 -15.55 -17.17
N GLU A 93 1.87 -15.65 -17.50
CA GLU A 93 1.37 -16.49 -18.60
C GLU A 93 2.02 -16.08 -19.93
N HIS A 94 2.02 -14.78 -20.24
CA HIS A 94 2.60 -14.26 -21.49
C HIS A 94 4.12 -14.46 -21.56
N ALA A 95 4.83 -14.22 -20.45
CA ALA A 95 6.28 -14.38 -20.39
C ALA A 95 6.71 -15.85 -20.42
N GLY A 96 5.82 -16.78 -20.04
CA GLY A 96 6.14 -18.21 -19.90
C GLY A 96 7.19 -18.49 -18.81
N ARG A 97 7.44 -17.53 -17.91
CA ARG A 97 8.39 -17.63 -16.80
C ARG A 97 7.96 -16.73 -15.64
N GLY A 98 8.46 -17.05 -14.45
CA GLY A 98 8.18 -16.30 -13.22
C GLY A 98 7.11 -16.96 -12.35
N THR A 99 6.85 -16.33 -11.21
CA THR A 99 5.87 -16.77 -10.21
C THR A 99 4.86 -15.66 -9.98
N VAL A 100 3.58 -15.97 -10.09
CA VAL A 100 2.53 -15.11 -9.55
C VAL A 100 2.47 -15.31 -8.04
N VAL A 101 2.41 -14.24 -7.26
CA VAL A 101 2.17 -14.30 -5.82
C VAL A 101 0.94 -13.48 -5.44
N VAL A 102 0.12 -14.02 -4.54
CA VAL A 102 -0.94 -13.28 -3.86
C VAL A 102 -0.63 -13.30 -2.37
N PHE A 103 -0.26 -12.14 -1.84
CA PHE A 103 0.01 -11.99 -0.42
C PHE A 103 -1.29 -11.86 0.39
N ARG A 104 -1.26 -12.37 1.62
CA ARG A 104 -2.35 -12.26 2.59
C ARG A 104 -2.19 -11.02 3.47
N GLY A 105 -3.29 -10.31 3.70
CA GLY A 105 -3.37 -9.31 4.76
C GLY A 105 -2.44 -8.11 4.55
N GLU A 106 -2.39 -7.58 3.33
CA GLU A 106 -1.64 -6.36 3.02
C GLU A 106 -2.21 -5.18 3.81
N GLU A 107 -3.54 -5.02 3.78
CA GLU A 107 -4.26 -3.86 4.32
C GLU A 107 -4.16 -3.76 5.86
N VAL A 108 -3.82 -4.88 6.49
CA VAL A 108 -3.63 -5.01 7.95
C VAL A 108 -2.16 -5.11 8.36
N GLY A 109 -1.23 -4.84 7.43
CA GLY A 109 0.19 -4.66 7.71
C GLY A 109 1.13 -5.61 6.96
N CYS A 110 0.76 -6.05 5.76
CA CYS A 110 1.58 -6.94 4.92
C CYS A 110 1.93 -8.25 5.63
N ILE A 111 0.93 -8.91 6.23
CA ILE A 111 1.13 -10.10 7.09
C ILE A 111 1.83 -11.22 6.31
N GLY A 112 1.34 -11.50 5.11
CA GLY A 112 1.82 -12.58 4.24
C GLY A 112 3.26 -12.40 3.80
N SER A 113 3.61 -11.23 3.25
CA SER A 113 4.99 -10.94 2.82
C SER A 113 5.96 -10.86 4.00
N ARG A 114 5.55 -10.29 5.15
CA ARG A 114 6.39 -10.26 6.35
C ARG A 114 6.68 -11.66 6.87
N ALA A 115 5.66 -12.52 6.94
CA ALA A 115 5.81 -13.90 7.36
C ALA A 115 6.69 -14.70 6.39
N PHE A 116 6.51 -14.51 5.08
CA PHE A 116 7.35 -15.11 4.05
C PHE A 116 8.83 -14.71 4.24
N CYS A 117 9.15 -13.42 4.33
CA CYS A 117 10.52 -12.95 4.52
C CYS A 117 11.11 -13.39 5.87
N ALA A 118 10.29 -13.49 6.92
CA ALA A 118 10.74 -13.94 8.24
C ALA A 118 10.99 -15.46 8.32
N SER A 119 10.49 -16.24 7.36
CA SER A 119 10.65 -17.71 7.36
C SER A 119 12.11 -18.17 7.18
N GLY A 120 12.98 -17.31 6.63
CA GLY A 120 14.38 -17.64 6.33
C GLY A 120 14.55 -18.58 5.12
N GLY A 121 13.49 -18.83 4.36
CA GLY A 121 13.55 -19.55 3.09
C GLY A 121 14.24 -18.76 1.98
N PRO A 122 14.45 -19.39 0.80
CA PRO A 122 14.99 -18.69 -0.36
C PRO A 122 14.03 -17.59 -0.81
N LEU A 123 14.59 -16.39 -1.02
CA LEU A 123 13.87 -15.24 -1.57
C LEU A 123 13.89 -15.28 -3.10
N PRO A 124 12.91 -14.65 -3.77
CA PRO A 124 12.96 -14.49 -5.23
C PRO A 124 14.12 -13.59 -5.65
N ALA A 125 14.58 -13.74 -6.90
CA ALA A 125 15.65 -12.93 -7.46
C ALA A 125 15.22 -11.48 -7.74
N ALA A 126 13.93 -11.27 -8.04
CA ALA A 126 13.30 -9.96 -8.09
C ALA A 126 11.80 -10.04 -7.82
N PHE A 127 11.20 -8.88 -7.51
CA PHE A 127 9.77 -8.71 -7.36
C PHE A 127 9.25 -7.50 -8.14
N LEU A 128 8.17 -7.70 -8.89
CA LEU A 128 7.44 -6.64 -9.58
C LEU A 128 6.01 -6.56 -9.06
N GLU A 129 5.61 -5.36 -8.66
CA GLU A 129 4.23 -5.11 -8.22
C GLU A 129 3.59 -4.01 -9.06
N LEU A 130 2.50 -4.35 -9.74
CA LEU A 130 1.67 -3.37 -10.42
C LEU A 130 0.56 -2.96 -9.46
N HIS A 131 0.34 -1.66 -9.32
CA HIS A 131 -0.65 -1.12 -8.40
C HIS A 131 -1.30 0.14 -8.96
N ILE A 132 -2.48 0.51 -8.48
CA ILE A 132 -2.98 1.86 -8.70
C ILE A 132 -2.20 2.87 -7.86
N GLU A 133 -2.10 4.13 -8.30
CA GLU A 133 -1.33 5.16 -7.58
C GLU A 133 -1.91 5.49 -6.19
N GLN A 134 -3.24 5.42 -6.04
CA GLN A 134 -3.98 5.85 -4.84
C GLN A 134 -3.77 7.34 -4.52
N GLY A 135 -3.38 8.12 -5.52
CA GLY A 135 -3.09 9.54 -5.43
C GLY A 135 -3.34 10.26 -6.76
N PRO A 136 -3.30 11.60 -6.77
CA PRO A 136 -3.64 12.40 -7.94
C PRO A 136 -2.43 12.82 -8.79
N VAL A 137 -1.22 12.33 -8.51
CA VAL A 137 0.02 12.81 -9.14
C VAL A 137 0.03 12.51 -10.64
N LEU A 138 -0.26 11.26 -11.03
CA LEU A 138 -0.31 10.85 -12.43
C LEU A 138 -1.48 11.50 -13.17
N GLU A 139 -2.64 11.63 -12.51
CA GLU A 139 -3.79 12.35 -13.07
C GLU A 139 -3.44 13.81 -13.37
N ARG A 140 -2.83 14.52 -12.42
CA ARG A 140 -2.39 15.92 -12.59
C ARG A 140 -1.28 16.06 -13.62
N ALA A 141 -0.40 15.08 -13.73
CA ALA A 141 0.67 15.05 -14.73
C ALA A 141 0.15 14.66 -16.13
N GLY A 142 -1.09 14.20 -16.26
CA GLY A 142 -1.61 13.64 -17.51
C GLY A 142 -0.88 12.36 -17.96
N ALA A 143 -0.22 11.67 -17.02
CA ALA A 143 0.52 10.44 -17.28
C ALA A 143 -0.36 9.22 -16.94
N PRO A 144 -0.43 8.20 -17.82
CA PRO A 144 -1.20 6.99 -17.51
C PRO A 144 -0.50 6.06 -16.52
N LEU A 145 0.84 6.12 -16.50
CA LEU A 145 1.71 5.22 -15.72
C LEU A 145 2.80 6.01 -14.99
N GLY A 146 3.29 5.45 -13.90
CA GLY A 146 4.45 5.96 -13.15
C GLY A 146 5.31 4.83 -12.59
N VAL A 147 6.60 5.08 -12.41
CA VAL A 147 7.53 4.13 -11.78
C VAL A 147 7.83 4.57 -10.36
N VAL A 148 7.62 3.67 -9.41
CA VAL A 148 7.79 3.99 -8.00
C VAL A 148 9.26 4.07 -7.63
N THR A 149 9.69 5.18 -7.03
CA THR A 149 11.07 5.38 -6.59
C THR A 149 11.34 4.75 -5.22
N SER A 150 10.36 4.84 -4.33
CA SER A 150 10.43 4.34 -2.96
C SER A 150 9.04 4.23 -2.37
N ILE A 151 8.89 3.37 -1.36
CA ILE A 151 7.74 3.36 -0.47
C ILE A 151 8.10 4.17 0.77
N VAL A 152 7.23 5.12 1.16
CA VAL A 152 7.48 6.00 2.31
C VAL A 152 7.63 5.20 3.60
N GLY A 153 8.51 5.69 4.48
CA GLY A 153 8.57 5.19 5.84
C GLY A 153 7.41 5.76 6.64
N TYR A 154 6.95 5.02 7.65
CA TYR A 154 5.90 5.49 8.54
C TYR A 154 6.17 5.17 10.00
N ALA A 155 5.60 6.00 10.87
CA ALA A 155 5.64 5.88 12.30
C ALA A 155 4.24 6.15 12.87
N ARG A 156 3.74 5.22 13.68
CA ARG A 156 2.43 5.31 14.32
C ARG A 156 2.58 5.26 15.82
N GLY A 157 1.87 6.13 16.52
CA GLY A 157 1.89 6.21 17.97
C GLY A 157 0.68 6.96 18.51
N GLU A 158 0.70 7.24 19.81
CA GLU A 158 -0.34 8.02 20.48
C GLU A 158 0.29 9.15 21.30
N LEU A 159 -0.45 10.26 21.41
CA LEU A 159 -0.17 11.30 22.39
C LEU A 159 -1.29 11.28 23.43
N VAL A 160 -0.91 11.30 24.70
CA VAL A 160 -1.83 11.28 25.84
C VAL A 160 -1.70 12.57 26.63
N PHE A 161 -2.80 13.31 26.71
CA PHE A 161 -2.91 14.53 27.49
C PHE A 161 -3.68 14.22 28.77
N VAL A 162 -3.16 14.69 29.90
CA VAL A 162 -3.77 14.54 31.21
C VAL A 162 -3.92 15.92 31.81
N GLY A 163 -5.14 16.23 32.21
CA GLY A 163 -5.52 17.45 32.89
C GLY A 163 -6.35 17.12 34.14
N ARG A 164 -7.38 17.91 34.41
CA ARG A 164 -8.25 17.73 35.58
C ARG A 164 -9.72 17.97 35.26
N ALA A 165 -10.55 17.01 35.64
CA ALA A 165 -11.99 17.10 35.49
C ALA A 165 -12.54 18.24 36.35
N GLY A 166 -13.52 18.95 35.81
CA GLY A 166 -14.18 20.05 36.48
C GLY A 166 -15.51 20.38 35.82
N HIS A 167 -16.35 21.13 36.53
CA HIS A 167 -17.66 21.50 36.01
C HIS A 167 -17.52 22.64 34.99
N ALA A 168 -18.00 22.43 33.76
CA ALA A 168 -17.79 23.37 32.65
C ALA A 168 -18.37 24.76 32.89
N GLY A 169 -19.39 24.90 33.76
CA GLY A 169 -20.00 26.19 34.09
C GLY A 169 -19.39 26.92 35.29
N THR A 170 -18.74 26.22 36.22
CA THR A 170 -18.36 26.82 37.52
C THR A 170 -16.85 26.84 37.75
N THR A 171 -16.07 26.06 37.01
CA THR A 171 -14.61 26.17 37.03
C THR A 171 -14.17 27.42 36.25
N PRO A 172 -13.51 28.40 36.89
CA PRO A 172 -12.99 29.60 36.21
C PRO A 172 -12.00 29.26 35.08
N MET A 173 -11.99 30.05 34.00
CA MET A 173 -11.19 29.78 32.81
C MET A 173 -9.67 29.77 33.08
N ASP A 174 -9.19 30.67 33.95
CA ASP A 174 -7.78 30.81 34.34
C ASP A 174 -7.28 29.68 35.25
N ARG A 175 -8.17 28.76 35.64
CA ARG A 175 -7.90 27.64 36.55
C ARG A 175 -8.16 26.26 35.93
N ARG A 176 -8.40 26.21 34.62
CA ARG A 176 -8.63 24.94 33.93
C ARG A 176 -7.31 24.29 33.56
N ASP A 177 -7.27 22.98 33.76
CA ASP A 177 -6.27 22.08 33.21
C ASP A 177 -7.00 21.16 32.23
N ASP A 178 -7.30 21.69 31.05
CA ASP A 178 -8.21 21.08 30.08
C ASP A 178 -7.44 20.24 29.05
N ALA A 179 -7.54 18.92 29.19
CA ALA A 179 -6.81 17.99 28.33
C ALA A 179 -7.25 18.08 26.85
N LEU A 180 -8.50 18.46 26.57
CA LEU A 180 -9.00 18.58 25.21
C LEU A 180 -8.45 19.82 24.51
N VAL A 181 -8.29 20.93 25.23
CA VAL A 181 -7.63 22.12 24.69
C VAL A 181 -6.17 21.81 24.34
N ALA A 182 -5.43 21.14 25.24
CA ALA A 182 -4.05 20.73 24.97
C ALA A 182 -3.94 19.77 23.77
N ALA A 183 -4.89 18.83 23.63
CA ALA A 183 -4.95 17.92 22.48
C ALA A 183 -5.26 18.66 21.18
N ALA A 184 -6.16 19.65 21.19
CA ALA A 184 -6.47 20.47 20.02
C ALA A 184 -5.24 21.25 19.52
N GLU A 185 -4.45 21.82 20.43
CA GLU A 185 -3.18 22.46 20.09
C GLU A 185 -2.17 21.46 19.51
N ALA A 186 -2.12 20.23 20.05
CA ALA A 186 -1.27 19.18 19.52
C ALA A 186 -1.68 18.74 18.11
N ILE A 187 -2.98 18.62 17.82
CA ILE A 187 -3.50 18.29 16.48
C ILE A 187 -3.02 19.31 15.45
N LEU A 188 -3.09 20.61 15.77
CA LEU A 188 -2.56 21.65 14.90
C LEU A 188 -1.05 21.52 14.73
N ARG A 189 -0.30 21.27 15.81
CA ARG A 189 1.16 21.04 15.73
C ARG A 189 1.54 19.87 14.84
N VAL A 190 0.79 18.76 14.87
CA VAL A 190 1.01 17.60 13.99
C VAL A 190 0.94 18.01 12.52
N ARG A 191 -0.12 18.73 12.13
CA ARG A 191 -0.27 19.27 10.77
C ARG A 191 0.87 20.23 10.40
N GLU A 192 1.17 21.18 11.28
CA GLU A 192 2.21 22.19 11.02
C GLU A 192 3.61 21.58 10.93
N ALA A 193 3.89 20.49 11.65
CA ALA A 193 5.16 19.77 11.55
C ALA A 193 5.32 19.12 10.17
N ALA A 194 4.28 18.42 9.68
CA ALA A 194 4.30 17.79 8.36
C ALA A 194 4.48 18.81 7.22
N LEU A 195 3.77 19.95 7.28
CA LEU A 195 3.86 20.99 6.24
C LEU A 195 5.26 21.61 6.08
N ARG A 196 6.13 21.50 7.08
CA ARG A 196 7.50 22.05 7.03
C ARG A 196 8.51 21.08 6.42
N ILE A 197 8.15 19.80 6.31
CA ILE A 197 9.05 18.75 5.86
C ILE A 197 8.56 18.30 4.48
N ASP A 198 9.38 18.54 3.46
CA ASP A 198 9.05 18.22 2.08
C ASP A 198 8.73 16.74 1.90
N GLY A 199 7.60 16.44 1.24
CA GLY A 199 7.08 15.09 1.03
C GLY A 199 6.55 14.38 2.28
N ALA A 200 6.55 15.01 3.45
CA ALA A 200 6.00 14.43 4.67
C ALA A 200 4.48 14.63 4.79
N VAL A 201 3.81 13.66 5.40
CA VAL A 201 2.40 13.77 5.79
C VAL A 201 2.23 13.29 7.23
N ALA A 202 1.31 13.89 7.98
CA ALA A 202 0.94 13.40 9.28
C ALA A 202 -0.55 13.61 9.55
N THR A 203 -1.18 12.62 10.15
CA THR A 203 -2.63 12.58 10.33
C THR A 203 -2.97 12.18 11.76
N VAL A 204 -3.87 12.94 12.39
CA VAL A 204 -4.59 12.52 13.59
C VAL A 204 -5.91 11.90 13.16
N GLY A 205 -5.97 10.56 13.13
CA GLY A 205 -7.14 9.82 12.67
C GLY A 205 -8.15 9.46 13.75
N ARG A 206 -7.75 9.46 15.03
CA ARG A 206 -8.60 9.12 16.18
C ARG A 206 -8.36 10.08 17.33
N LEU A 207 -9.45 10.39 18.03
CA LEU A 207 -9.48 11.22 19.24
C LEU A 207 -10.47 10.61 20.23
N ALA A 208 -9.99 10.31 21.44
CA ALA A 208 -10.78 9.78 22.54
C ALA A 208 -10.75 10.76 23.71
N VAL A 209 -11.91 11.23 24.14
CA VAL A 209 -12.07 12.23 25.21
C VAL A 209 -12.74 11.59 26.42
N GLU A 210 -12.10 11.76 27.58
CA GLU A 210 -12.60 11.26 28.86
C GLU A 210 -12.75 12.45 29.84
N PRO A 211 -13.85 12.52 30.62
CA PRO A 211 -14.98 11.57 30.65
C PRO A 211 -15.98 11.75 29.49
N GLY A 212 -15.81 12.75 28.62
CA GLY A 212 -16.63 12.94 27.41
C GLY A 212 -18.00 13.59 27.63
N GLY A 213 -18.31 14.00 28.88
CA GLY A 213 -19.53 14.77 29.18
C GLY A 213 -19.45 16.20 28.64
N SER A 214 -20.49 16.67 27.96
CA SER A 214 -20.52 18.01 27.34
C SER A 214 -20.41 19.16 28.34
N ASN A 215 -20.73 18.91 29.61
CA ASN A 215 -20.63 19.86 30.73
C ASN A 215 -19.46 19.56 31.68
N VAL A 216 -18.49 18.75 31.26
CA VAL A 216 -17.31 18.37 32.06
C VAL A 216 -16.04 18.74 31.31
N ILE A 217 -15.13 19.43 31.98
CA ILE A 217 -13.77 19.68 31.48
C ILE A 217 -13.07 18.32 31.32
N ALA A 218 -12.48 18.05 30.17
CA ALA A 218 -11.80 16.79 29.90
C ALA A 218 -10.55 16.65 30.77
N ASP A 219 -10.41 15.50 31.44
CA ASP A 219 -9.25 15.20 32.27
C ASP A 219 -8.23 14.33 31.55
N ARG A 220 -8.64 13.66 30.48
CA ARG A 220 -7.77 12.83 29.68
C ARG A 220 -8.22 12.82 28.24
N VAL A 221 -7.26 13.01 27.34
CA VAL A 221 -7.49 12.87 25.90
C VAL A 221 -6.36 12.05 25.29
N ARG A 222 -6.72 11.09 24.44
CA ARG A 222 -5.76 10.32 23.63
C ARG A 222 -6.00 10.62 22.16
N ILE A 223 -4.93 10.92 21.44
CA ILE A 223 -4.98 11.09 19.99
C ILE A 223 -4.00 10.12 19.32
N SER A 224 -4.41 9.53 18.20
CA SER A 224 -3.51 8.74 17.36
C SER A 224 -2.70 9.65 16.45
N VAL A 225 -1.48 9.26 16.10
CA VAL A 225 -0.69 9.92 15.04
C VAL A 225 -0.22 8.85 14.05
N ASP A 226 -0.46 9.06 12.76
CA ASP A 226 0.19 8.37 11.63
C ASP A 226 1.06 9.40 10.91
N ALA A 227 2.38 9.23 10.96
CA ALA A 227 3.38 10.12 10.38
C ALA A 227 4.15 9.37 9.30
N ARG A 228 4.26 9.92 8.09
CA ARG A 228 4.96 9.31 6.96
C ARG A 228 5.94 10.28 6.31
N ALA A 229 7.05 9.77 5.81
CA ALA A 229 8.03 10.57 5.07
C ALA A 229 8.81 9.74 4.03
N PRO A 230 9.36 10.37 2.98
CA PRO A 230 10.03 9.66 1.88
C PRO A 230 11.35 8.98 2.26
N ASP A 231 12.00 9.46 3.33
CA ASP A 231 13.27 8.92 3.80
C ASP A 231 13.37 8.94 5.33
N THR A 232 14.34 8.20 5.86
CA THR A 232 14.53 8.00 7.31
C THR A 232 14.83 9.31 8.03
N LYS A 233 15.62 10.20 7.42
CA LYS A 233 16.01 11.46 8.05
C LYS A 233 14.79 12.36 8.23
N ARG A 234 13.96 12.50 7.20
CA ARG A 234 12.72 13.29 7.25
C ARG A 234 11.70 12.65 8.20
N LEU A 235 11.61 11.32 8.26
CA LEU A 235 10.74 10.63 9.21
C LEU A 235 11.17 10.90 10.65
N ASP A 236 12.47 10.80 10.96
CA ASP A 236 13.01 11.10 12.28
C ASP A 236 12.79 12.57 12.68
N GLU A 237 12.97 13.50 11.74
CA GLU A 237 12.69 14.92 11.95
C GLU A 237 11.20 15.16 12.27
N LEU A 238 10.29 14.50 11.53
CA LEU A 238 8.85 14.60 11.75
C LEU A 238 8.43 14.03 13.10
N ILE A 239 8.93 12.85 13.46
CA ILE A 239 8.69 12.21 14.77
C ILE A 239 9.13 13.14 15.90
N ALA A 240 10.33 13.70 15.80
CA ALA A 240 10.88 14.61 16.80
C ALA A 240 10.08 15.91 16.89
N ALA A 241 9.66 16.48 15.76
CA ALA A 241 8.87 17.71 15.71
C ALA A 241 7.45 17.53 16.28
N ILE A 242 6.85 16.35 16.11
CA ILE A 242 5.55 16.01 16.69
C ILE A 242 5.69 15.66 18.18
N GLY A 243 6.80 15.03 18.57
CA GLY A 243 7.04 14.55 19.92
C GLY A 243 6.31 13.22 20.22
N ILE A 244 6.16 12.35 19.22
CA ILE A 244 5.60 11.00 19.41
C ILE A 244 6.68 9.97 19.73
N GLU A 245 6.38 9.06 20.64
CA GLU A 245 7.10 7.79 20.77
C GLU A 245 6.33 6.73 19.95
N PRO A 246 6.85 6.28 18.80
CA PRO A 246 6.11 5.39 17.92
C PRO A 246 6.04 3.97 18.49
N VAL A 247 4.83 3.41 18.50
CA VAL A 247 4.57 1.99 18.82
C VAL A 247 4.90 1.10 17.62
N HIS A 248 4.67 1.61 16.41
CA HIS A 248 5.04 0.95 15.17
C HIS A 248 5.87 1.88 14.31
N ARG A 249 6.97 1.36 13.76
CA ARG A 249 7.83 2.09 12.84
C ARG A 249 8.28 1.15 11.72
N THR A 250 8.12 1.60 10.49
CA THR A 250 8.62 0.91 9.29
C THR A 250 9.53 1.89 8.54
N PRO A 251 10.79 1.50 8.24
CA PRO A 251 11.67 2.35 7.45
C PRO A 251 11.15 2.48 6.01
N PRO A 252 11.50 3.55 5.30
CA PRO A 252 11.25 3.67 3.87
C PRO A 252 12.01 2.58 3.11
N ALA A 253 11.43 2.10 2.02
CA ALA A 253 12.02 1.08 1.16
C ALA A 253 12.28 1.66 -0.23
N ALA A 254 13.55 1.72 -0.64
CA ALA A 254 13.92 2.13 -1.99
C ALA A 254 13.63 1.00 -2.98
N MET A 255 13.07 1.34 -4.14
CA MET A 255 12.89 0.40 -5.25
C MET A 255 14.21 0.29 -6.03
N GLU A 256 14.57 -0.91 -6.47
CA GLU A 256 15.85 -1.24 -7.09
C GLU A 256 16.02 -0.55 -8.45
N GLU A 257 17.19 0.02 -8.68
CA GLU A 257 17.43 0.96 -9.79
C GLU A 257 17.32 0.28 -11.16
N GLY A 258 17.86 -0.93 -11.33
CA GLY A 258 17.83 -1.63 -12.62
C GLY A 258 16.43 -2.08 -13.02
N SER A 259 15.65 -2.61 -12.08
CA SER A 259 14.26 -3.02 -12.28
C SER A 259 13.37 -1.81 -12.60
N ARG A 260 13.57 -0.68 -11.91
CA ARG A 260 12.93 0.60 -12.26
C ARG A 260 13.30 1.06 -13.66
N ARG A 261 14.58 0.97 -14.04
CA ARG A 261 15.06 1.36 -15.37
C ARG A 261 14.37 0.55 -16.47
N VAL A 262 14.19 -0.76 -16.26
CA VAL A 262 13.44 -1.60 -17.21
C VAL A 262 12.02 -1.08 -17.40
N LEU A 263 11.29 -0.80 -16.31
CA LEU A 263 9.92 -0.25 -16.39
C LEU A 263 9.89 1.09 -17.11
N LEU A 264 10.81 2.00 -16.80
CA LEU A 264 10.92 3.31 -17.45
C LEU A 264 11.17 3.18 -18.95
N GLU A 265 12.08 2.30 -19.35
CA GLU A 265 12.40 2.05 -20.75
C GLU A 265 11.20 1.47 -21.52
N GLU A 266 10.41 0.59 -20.90
CA GLU A 266 9.15 0.08 -21.48
C GLU A 266 8.08 1.18 -21.62
N ILE A 267 7.96 2.09 -20.66
CA ILE A 267 7.05 3.24 -20.75
C ILE A 267 7.49 4.17 -21.89
N VAL A 268 8.76 4.56 -21.92
CA VAL A 268 9.30 5.50 -22.92
C VAL A 268 9.26 4.91 -24.33
N SER A 269 9.51 3.62 -24.51
CA SER A 269 9.47 2.96 -25.83
C SER A 269 8.08 3.00 -26.47
N ARG A 270 7.02 3.15 -25.66
CA ARG A 270 5.61 3.34 -26.09
C ARG A 270 5.23 4.81 -26.30
N GLY A 271 6.17 5.74 -26.17
CA GLY A 271 5.94 7.17 -26.32
C GLY A 271 5.17 7.80 -25.16
N LEU A 272 5.15 7.15 -23.99
CA LEU A 272 4.50 7.64 -22.79
C LEU A 272 5.47 8.49 -21.93
N PRO A 273 4.96 9.43 -21.12
CA PRO A 273 5.79 10.24 -20.23
C PRO A 273 6.47 9.38 -19.15
N ALA A 274 7.77 9.60 -18.94
CA ALA A 274 8.52 9.02 -17.83
C ALA A 274 8.24 9.79 -16.55
N VAL A 275 7.33 9.29 -15.71
CA VAL A 275 7.04 9.86 -14.39
C VAL A 275 7.57 8.93 -13.32
N GLU A 276 8.29 9.50 -12.36
CA GLU A 276 8.80 8.82 -11.19
C GLU A 276 8.26 9.51 -9.93
N LEU A 277 7.82 8.72 -8.96
CA LEU A 277 7.18 9.21 -7.74
C LEU A 277 7.32 8.20 -6.59
N PRO A 278 7.33 8.64 -5.31
CA PRO A 278 7.24 7.72 -4.19
C PRO A 278 5.80 7.21 -4.02
N SER A 279 5.64 5.99 -3.49
CA SER A 279 4.34 5.54 -2.96
C SER A 279 4.14 6.08 -1.54
N GLY A 280 2.99 6.72 -1.32
CA GLY A 280 2.54 7.15 0.01
C GLY A 280 1.89 6.04 0.84
N ALA A 281 1.52 4.92 0.22
CA ALA A 281 0.91 3.75 0.83
C ALA A 281 1.97 2.69 1.18
N GLY A 282 1.60 1.75 2.06
CA GLY A 282 2.38 0.52 2.24
C GLY A 282 2.07 -0.44 1.10
N HIS A 283 3.03 -1.31 0.77
CA HIS A 283 2.84 -2.39 -0.19
C HIS A 283 3.79 -3.55 0.16
N ASP A 284 3.46 -4.75 -0.32
CA ASP A 284 4.31 -5.94 -0.16
C ASP A 284 5.71 -5.75 -0.78
N ALA A 285 5.82 -5.00 -1.89
CA ALA A 285 7.12 -4.64 -2.47
C ALA A 285 8.06 -3.96 -1.46
N GLY A 286 7.53 -3.19 -0.50
CA GLY A 286 8.33 -2.55 0.53
C GLY A 286 8.92 -3.54 1.53
N ILE A 287 8.18 -4.61 1.83
CA ILE A 287 8.62 -5.69 2.71
C ILE A 287 9.72 -6.52 2.03
N LEU A 288 9.51 -6.86 0.77
CA LEU A 288 10.47 -7.62 -0.03
C LEU A 288 11.75 -6.83 -0.27
N ALA A 289 11.65 -5.55 -0.62
CA ALA A 289 12.80 -4.66 -0.73
C ALA A 289 13.60 -4.56 0.58
N ALA A 290 12.90 -4.44 1.72
CA ALA A 290 13.56 -4.41 3.03
C ALA A 290 14.24 -5.73 3.40
N ALA A 291 13.76 -6.86 2.85
CA ALA A 291 14.40 -8.18 2.98
C ALA A 291 15.58 -8.39 2.01
N GLY A 292 15.86 -7.42 1.14
CA GLY A 292 16.97 -7.46 0.17
C GLY A 292 16.59 -7.99 -1.21
N VAL A 293 15.30 -8.16 -1.51
CA VAL A 293 14.83 -8.53 -2.86
C VAL A 293 14.85 -7.30 -3.78
N PRO A 294 15.54 -7.34 -4.93
CA PRO A 294 15.39 -6.34 -5.99
C PRO A 294 13.91 -6.15 -6.37
N SER A 295 13.31 -5.05 -5.91
CA SER A 295 11.87 -4.82 -6.07
C SER A 295 11.60 -3.53 -6.83
N ALA A 296 10.60 -3.52 -7.71
CA ALA A 296 10.12 -2.32 -8.37
C ALA A 296 8.60 -2.35 -8.51
N MET A 297 7.98 -1.16 -8.53
CA MET A 297 6.54 -1.05 -8.75
C MET A 297 6.19 -0.18 -9.95
N LEU A 298 5.11 -0.58 -10.63
CA LEU A 298 4.48 0.15 -11.71
C LEU A 298 3.13 0.68 -11.23
N PHE A 299 2.99 2.00 -11.17
CA PHE A 299 1.73 2.65 -10.87
C PHE A 299 0.89 2.88 -12.11
N VAL A 300 -0.42 2.65 -11.95
CA VAL A 300 -1.49 3.02 -12.88
C VAL A 300 -2.19 4.25 -12.32
N ARG A 301 -2.44 5.24 -13.18
CA ARG A 301 -3.14 6.46 -12.79
C ARG A 301 -4.47 6.17 -12.09
N SER A 302 -4.63 6.72 -10.90
CA SER A 302 -5.93 6.81 -10.22
C SER A 302 -6.65 8.09 -10.65
N LEU A 303 -7.81 7.95 -11.27
CA LEU A 303 -8.69 9.04 -11.67
C LEU A 303 -9.55 9.50 -10.47
N ASN A 304 -10.49 10.41 -10.71
CA ASN A 304 -11.40 10.96 -9.71
C ASN A 304 -10.65 11.68 -8.57
N GLY A 305 -9.53 12.34 -8.86
CA GLY A 305 -8.72 13.01 -7.84
C GLY A 305 -7.85 12.06 -7.02
N GLY A 306 -7.60 10.84 -7.51
CA GLY A 306 -6.77 9.85 -6.83
C GLY A 306 -7.46 9.14 -5.67
N ILE A 307 -8.79 9.03 -5.71
CA ILE A 307 -9.56 8.34 -4.68
C ILE A 307 -9.17 6.87 -4.62
N SER A 308 -8.94 6.37 -3.40
CA SER A 308 -8.72 4.97 -3.05
C SER A 308 -9.42 4.65 -1.71
N HIS A 309 -9.48 3.38 -1.31
CA HIS A 309 -10.19 2.91 -0.11
C HIS A 309 -11.67 3.33 -0.11
N SER A 310 -12.27 3.34 -1.29
CA SER A 310 -13.64 3.81 -1.53
C SER A 310 -14.22 3.10 -2.76
N PRO A 311 -15.55 2.89 -2.81
CA PRO A 311 -16.19 2.35 -4.01
C PRO A 311 -16.03 3.23 -5.25
N ASP A 312 -15.69 4.52 -5.07
CA ASP A 312 -15.50 5.50 -6.15
C ASP A 312 -14.10 5.46 -6.80
N GLU A 313 -13.25 4.52 -6.36
CA GLU A 313 -11.93 4.27 -6.96
C GLU A 313 -12.06 3.94 -8.45
N PHE A 314 -11.23 4.59 -9.28
CA PHE A 314 -11.30 4.41 -10.71
C PHE A 314 -9.95 4.56 -11.41
N SER A 315 -9.61 3.57 -12.24
CA SER A 315 -8.58 3.65 -13.28
C SER A 315 -9.20 3.27 -14.61
N SER A 316 -8.82 3.97 -15.68
CA SER A 316 -9.43 3.72 -16.99
C SER A 316 -9.00 2.37 -17.59
N ALA A 317 -9.85 1.79 -18.44
CA ALA A 317 -9.52 0.56 -19.16
C ALA A 317 -8.24 0.69 -20.01
N ASP A 318 -8.03 1.86 -20.61
CA ASP A 318 -6.86 2.14 -21.45
C ASP A 318 -5.57 2.24 -20.61
N ASP A 319 -5.61 2.91 -19.46
CA ASP A 319 -4.45 2.98 -18.55
C ASP A 319 -4.08 1.59 -18.02
N ILE A 320 -5.08 0.76 -17.68
CA ILE A 320 -4.89 -0.62 -17.24
C ILE A 320 -4.28 -1.47 -18.36
N ALA A 321 -4.77 -1.34 -19.59
CA ALA A 321 -4.22 -2.08 -20.73
C ALA A 321 -2.74 -1.76 -20.95
N LEU A 322 -2.38 -0.46 -20.95
CA LEU A 322 -0.99 -0.02 -21.05
C LEU A 322 -0.12 -0.57 -19.90
N ALA A 323 -0.64 -0.58 -18.68
CA ALA A 323 0.08 -1.08 -17.52
C ALA A 323 0.39 -2.58 -17.65
N VAL A 324 -0.59 -3.38 -18.07
CA VAL A 324 -0.44 -4.82 -18.30
C VAL A 324 0.57 -5.10 -19.41
N GLU A 325 0.55 -4.34 -20.51
CA GLU A 325 1.54 -4.46 -21.59
C GLU A 325 2.96 -4.15 -21.11
N VAL A 326 3.14 -3.09 -20.32
CA VAL A 326 4.44 -2.70 -19.74
C VAL A 326 4.93 -3.75 -18.76
N LEU A 327 4.07 -4.20 -17.84
CA LEU A 327 4.42 -5.24 -16.86
C LEU A 327 4.85 -6.53 -17.56
N SER A 328 4.06 -7.00 -18.53
CA SER A 328 4.32 -8.25 -19.26
C SER A 328 5.66 -8.22 -19.99
N ALA A 329 5.97 -7.11 -20.68
CA ALA A 329 7.26 -6.93 -21.35
C ALA A 329 8.44 -6.79 -20.36
N SER A 330 8.18 -6.35 -19.13
CA SER A 330 9.21 -6.12 -18.11
C SER A 330 9.65 -7.40 -17.41
N VAL A 331 8.77 -8.40 -17.24
CA VAL A 331 9.10 -9.64 -16.49
C VAL A 331 10.38 -10.29 -17.02
N GLU A 332 10.48 -10.52 -18.33
CA GLU A 332 11.64 -11.18 -18.92
C GLU A 332 12.90 -10.31 -18.89
N ARG A 333 12.73 -8.99 -19.05
CA ARG A 333 13.84 -8.03 -19.04
C ARG A 333 14.44 -7.87 -17.63
N VAL A 334 13.61 -7.81 -16.61
CA VAL A 334 14.04 -7.79 -15.20
C VAL A 334 14.73 -9.09 -14.85
N ALA A 335 14.18 -10.23 -15.28
CA ALA A 335 14.80 -11.52 -15.04
C ALA A 335 16.22 -11.61 -15.62
N ARG A 336 16.43 -11.17 -16.87
CA ARG A 336 17.77 -11.07 -17.47
C ARG A 336 18.69 -10.10 -16.74
N HIS A 337 18.14 -8.99 -16.22
CA HIS A 337 18.92 -8.01 -15.45
C HIS A 337 19.45 -8.62 -14.15
N VAL A 338 18.60 -9.32 -13.39
CA VAL A 338 19.03 -9.92 -12.12
C VAL A 338 19.92 -11.15 -12.29
N GLU A 339 19.79 -11.89 -13.38
CA GLU A 339 20.72 -12.99 -13.73
C GLU A 339 22.15 -12.48 -14.03
N ALA A 340 22.28 -11.21 -14.44
CA ALA A 340 23.55 -10.59 -14.83
C ALA A 340 24.25 -9.81 -13.70
N ALA A 341 23.58 -9.62 -12.55
CA ALA A 341 24.06 -8.85 -11.40
C ALA A 341 24.83 -9.72 -10.39
#